data_AF-A0A1P8UKU7-F1
#
_entry.id   AF-A0A1P8UKU7-F1
#
_cell.length_a   1.000
_cell.length_b   1.000
_cell.length_c   1.000
_cell.angle_alpha   90.00
_cell.angle_beta   90.00
_cell.angle_gamma   90.00
#
_symmetry.space_group_name_H-M   'P 1'
#
loop_
_entity.id
_entity.type
_entity.pdbx_description
1 polymer ?
#
loop_
_entity_poly.entity_id
_entity_poly.type
_entity_poly.pdbx_seq_one_letter_code
_entity_poly.pdbx_strand_id
1 'polypeptide(L)' 'MKLMDCYALDELKLVYRVLHAALPEQPELMDSGLLEDLQRELQAQASAEGVDVSLHAQWAAWLGGPLLRGL' A
#
# COMPACT_ATOMS: atom_id res chain seq x y z
N MET A 1 12.33 13.90 3.21
CA MET A 1 11.18 13.04 3.56
C MET A 1 11.49 12.40 4.90
N LYS A 2 10.54 12.28 5.84
CA LYS A 2 10.74 11.38 7.00
C LYS A 2 10.78 9.94 6.46
N LEU A 3 11.66 9.10 6.99
CA LEU A 3 11.67 7.66 6.71
C LEU A 3 10.31 7.08 7.13
N MET A 4 9.71 6.26 6.27
CA MET A 4 8.40 5.67 6.54
C MET A 4 8.46 4.70 7.74
N ASP A 5 9.65 4.18 8.03
CA ASP A 5 10.00 3.35 9.19
C ASP A 5 9.70 3.97 10.56
N CYS A 6 9.42 5.27 10.63
CA CYS A 6 9.06 5.95 11.87
C CYS A 6 7.57 5.84 12.23
N TYR A 7 6.73 5.34 11.33
CA TYR A 7 5.29 5.19 11.54
C TYR A 7 4.92 3.73 11.79
N ALA A 8 3.81 3.50 12.49
CA ALA A 8 3.34 2.14 12.70
C ALA A 8 2.92 1.50 11.38
N LEU A 9 3.29 0.23 11.17
CA LEU A 9 2.97 -0.49 9.94
C LEU A 9 1.47 -0.50 9.61
N ASP A 10 0.61 -0.63 10.62
CA ASP A 10 -0.84 -0.62 10.44
C ASP A 10 -1.37 0.74 9.98
N GLU A 11 -0.74 1.85 10.40
CA GLU A 11 -1.07 3.19 9.92
C GLU A 11 -0.67 3.35 8.45
N LEU A 12 0.52 2.88 8.07
CA LEU A 12 1.00 2.90 6.69
C LEU A 12 0.07 2.08 5.77
N LYS A 13 -0.32 0.88 6.20
CA LYS A 13 -1.28 0.02 5.48
C LYS A 13 -2.63 0.72 5.31
N LEU A 14 -3.14 1.38 6.35
CA LEU A 14 -4.40 2.13 6.29
C LEU A 14 -4.31 3.29 5.28
N VAL A 15 -3.28 4.12 5.38
CA VAL A 15 -3.09 5.27 4.49
C VAL A 15 -2.96 4.82 3.05
N TYR A 16 -2.17 3.78 2.78
CA TYR A 16 -2.03 3.21 1.45
C TYR A 16 -3.38 2.78 0.88
N ARG A 17 -4.16 2.03 1.65
CA ARG A 17 -5.48 1.54 1.22
C ARG A 17 -6.45 2.68 0.91
N VAL A 18 -6.44 3.75 1.72
CA VAL A 18 -7.29 4.92 1.49
C VAL A 18 -6.89 5.64 0.21
N LEU A 19 -5.60 5.91 0.02
CA LEU A 19 -5.10 6.58 -1.18
C LEU A 19 -5.33 5.74 -2.44
N HIS A 20 -5.04 4.44 -2.36
CA HIS A 20 -5.24 3.52 -3.48
C HIS A 20 -6.73 3.39 -3.85
N ALA A 21 -7.63 3.38 -2.88
CA ALA A 21 -9.07 3.34 -3.15
C ALA A 21 -9.60 4.63 -3.81
N ALA A 22 -8.89 5.75 -3.66
CA ALA A 22 -9.26 7.03 -4.26
C ALA A 22 -8.76 7.19 -5.71
N LEU A 23 -7.90 6.31 -6.22
CA LEU A 23 -7.36 6.37 -7.58
C LEU A 23 -8.41 6.54 -8.69
N PRO A 24 -9.58 5.86 -8.65
CA PRO A 24 -10.60 6.04 -9.68
C PRO A 24 -11.20 7.46 -9.72
N GLU A 25 -11.22 8.14 -8.58
CA GLU A 25 -11.78 9.49 -8.43
C GLU A 25 -10.70 10.58 -8.52
N GLN A 26 -9.43 10.22 -8.28
CA GLN A 26 -8.27 11.12 -8.22
C GLN A 26 -7.08 10.49 -8.97
N PRO A 27 -7.09 10.48 -10.32
CA PRO A 27 -6.06 9.83 -11.13
C PRO A 27 -4.66 10.43 -10.93
N GLU A 28 -4.55 11.69 -10.47
CA GLU A 28 -3.26 12.35 -10.16
C GLU A 28 -2.49 11.64 -9.06
N LEU A 29 -3.17 10.81 -8.25
CA LEU A 29 -2.50 9.96 -7.25
C LEU A 29 -1.59 8.91 -7.91
N MET A 30 -1.82 8.52 -9.17
CA MET A 30 -0.93 7.59 -9.90
C MET A 30 0.49 8.15 -10.07
N ASP A 31 0.62 9.47 -10.19
CA ASP A 31 1.89 10.18 -10.35
C ASP A 31 2.45 10.69 -8.99
N SER A 32 1.80 10.33 -7.88
CA SER A 32 2.21 10.75 -6.55
C SER A 32 3.43 9.96 -6.09
N GLY A 33 4.58 10.62 -6.03
CA GLY A 33 5.80 10.02 -5.47
C GLY A 33 5.63 9.53 -4.02
N LEU A 34 4.76 10.17 -3.23
CA LEU A 34 4.44 9.71 -1.87
C LEU A 34 3.72 8.35 -1.88
N LEU A 35 2.78 8.15 -2.80
CA LEU A 35 2.05 6.89 -2.92
C LEU A 35 2.98 5.79 -3.44
N GLU A 36 3.86 6.13 -4.39
CA GLU A 36 4.86 5.20 -4.92
C GLU A 36 5.84 4.75 -3.84
N ASP A 37 6.38 5.68 -3.06
CA ASP A 37 7.29 5.36 -1.96
C ASP A 37 6.59 4.54 -0.87
N LEU A 38 5.34 4.89 -0.52
CA LEU A 38 4.53 4.11 0.41
C LEU A 38 4.33 2.67 -0.05
N GLN A 39 4.03 2.49 -1.34
CA GLN A 39 3.86 1.17 -1.92
C GLN A 39 5.16 0.37 -1.85
N ARG A 40 6.31 0.98 -2.18
CA ARG A 40 7.62 0.30 -2.14
C ARG A 40 7.98 -0.17 -0.74
N GLU A 41 7.80 0.68 0.28
CA GLU A 41 8.10 0.32 1.67
C GLU A 41 7.20 -0.83 2.16
N LEU A 42 5.90 -0.74 1.88
CA LEU A 42 4.97 -1.81 2.26
C LEU A 42 5.27 -3.13 1.50
N GLN A 43 5.65 -3.07 0.23
CA GLN A 43 6.05 -4.24 -0.53
C GLN A 43 7.34 -4.87 -0.01
N ALA A 44 8.32 -4.05 0.39
CA ALA A 44 9.56 -4.52 0.99
C ALA A 44 9.29 -5.26 2.31
N GLN A 45 8.45 -4.68 3.17
CA GLN A 45 8.07 -5.27 4.45
C GLN A 45 7.27 -6.57 4.26
N ALA A 46 6.29 -6.60 3.36
CA ALA A 46 5.53 -7.81 3.06
C ALA A 46 6.41 -8.93 2.48
N SER A 47 7.34 -8.58 1.58
CA SER A 47 8.30 -9.54 1.02
C SER A 47 9.22 -10.11 2.10
N ALA A 48 9.66 -9.28 3.06
CA ALA A 48 10.44 -9.73 4.22
C ALA A 48 9.66 -10.69 5.13
N GLU A 49 8.34 -10.59 5.16
CA GLU A 49 7.43 -11.50 5.86
C GLU A 49 7.03 -12.74 5.02
N GLY A 50 7.60 -12.89 3.82
CA GLY A 50 7.35 -14.05 2.94
C GLY A 50 6.07 -13.96 2.11
N VAL A 51 5.45 -12.77 2.03
CA VAL A 51 4.27 -12.53 1.20
C VAL A 51 4.71 -12.30 -0.24
N ASP A 52 4.10 -13.02 -1.18
CA ASP A 52 4.27 -12.73 -2.60
C ASP A 52 3.44 -11.49 -2.99
N VAL A 53 4.09 -10.33 -3.05
CA VAL A 53 3.47 -9.05 -3.39
C VAL A 53 3.02 -8.97 -4.86
N SER A 54 3.49 -9.86 -5.72
CA SER A 54 3.02 -9.97 -7.11
C SER A 54 1.67 -10.70 -7.19
N LEU A 55 1.35 -11.53 -6.19
CA LEU A 55 0.07 -12.19 -6.08
C LEU A 55 -0.94 -11.29 -5.35
N HIS A 56 -1.86 -10.72 -6.12
CA HIS A 56 -2.89 -9.81 -5.62
C HIS A 56 -3.62 -10.33 -4.37
N ALA A 57 -3.96 -11.62 -4.33
CA ALA A 57 -4.66 -12.22 -3.18
C ALA A 57 -3.83 -12.21 -1.89
N GLN A 58 -2.53 -12.51 -1.98
CA GLN A 58 -1.62 -12.48 -0.84
C GLN A 58 -1.36 -11.04 -0.37
N TRP A 59 -1.15 -10.14 -1.33
CA TRP A 59 -0.98 -8.72 -1.06
C TRP A 59 -2.20 -8.10 -0.35
N ALA A 60 -3.40 -8.32 -0.90
CA ALA A 60 -4.64 -7.83 -0.32
C ALA A 60 -4.90 -8.40 1.08
N ALA A 61 -4.62 -9.68 1.30
CA ALA A 61 -4.74 -10.31 2.61
C ALA A 61 -3.78 -9.68 3.64
N TRP A 62 -2.53 -9.45 3.25
CA TRP A 62 -1.52 -8.85 4.12
C TRP A 62 -1.80 -7.39 4.50
N LEU A 63 -2.41 -6.62 3.60
CA LEU A 63 -2.85 -5.24 3.87
C LEU A 63 -4.04 -5.15 4.85
N GLY A 64 -4.69 -6.29 5.17
CA GLY A 64 -5.71 -6.38 6.23
C GLY A 64 -6.97 -5.56 5.97
N GLY A 65 -7.31 -5.31 4.70
CA GLY A 65 -8.48 -4.52 4.32
C GLY A 65 -9.65 -5.29 3.77
N PRO A 66 -10.86 -4.70 3.73
CA PRO A 66 -11.88 -5.16 2.78
C PRO A 66 -11.24 -5.15 1.40
N LEU A 67 -11.50 -6.20 0.59
CA LEU A 67 -11.05 -6.29 -0.81
C LEU A 67 -11.08 -4.89 -1.44
N LEU A 68 -9.92 -4.41 -1.89
CA LEU A 68 -9.79 -3.13 -2.59
C LEU A 68 -10.84 -3.14 -3.70
N ARG A 69 -11.86 -2.28 -3.59
CA ARG A 69 -12.91 -2.21 -4.62
C ARG A 69 -12.26 -1.63 -5.87
N GLY A 70 -12.28 -2.39 -6.97
CA GLY A 70 -11.87 -1.89 -8.28
C GLY A 70 -10.39 -2.04 -8.62
N LEU A 71 -9.78 -3.15 -8.24
CA LEU A 71 -8.61 -3.71 -8.95
C LEU A 71 -9.02 -5.00 -9.65
#